data_AF-A0A543KIN1-F1
#
_entry.id   AF-A0A543KIN1-F1
#
_cell.length_a   1.000
_cell.length_b   1.000
_cell.length_c   1.000
_cell.angle_alpha   90.00
_cell.angle_beta   90.00
_cell.angle_gamma   90.00
#
_symmetry.space_group_name_H-M   'P 1'
#
loop_
_entity.id
_entity.type
_entity.pdbx_description
1 polymer ?
#
loop_
_entity_poly.entity_id
_entity_poly.type
_entity_poly.pdbx_seq_one_letter_code
_entity_poly.pdbx_strand_id
1 'polypeptide(L)'
;MSGFRLPQSGSPKEIAQAEEEEAQRQGREFMVQTYSPRRGANENLRAFRMRHKLKMKDAASMMEVTARTYSDYEKGIRPVPSHALVKFAILTGGDLNEILLGRASSTKPEAFGKIVDEFFSIMGFLNLKYPDMSMNTRIEVARFIFKTDWRGMPHTHPEVIRDAVRITTRYQFHPEDIPAPPHWENYDDLKLYSEDTAAWQRMMAENRGRHLGDTSDSDQLGDR
;
A
#
# COMPACT_ATOMS: atom_id res chain seq x y z
N MET A 1 -23.63 -17.89 -23.44
CA MET A 1 -22.62 -17.49 -24.43
C MET A 1 -23.22 -16.35 -25.26
N SER A 2 -22.93 -15.11 -24.88
CA SER A 2 -23.35 -13.94 -25.64
C SER A 2 -22.27 -13.66 -26.68
N GLY A 3 -22.55 -13.91 -27.95
CA GLY A 3 -21.62 -13.63 -29.05
C GLY A 3 -21.68 -12.15 -29.39
N PHE A 4 -20.66 -11.39 -29.00
CA PHE A 4 -20.56 -9.99 -29.38
C PHE A 4 -19.80 -9.87 -30.71
N ARG A 5 -20.36 -9.10 -31.65
CA ARG A 5 -19.69 -8.77 -32.92
C ARG A 5 -18.91 -7.46 -32.71
N LEU A 6 -17.61 -7.51 -32.93
CA LEU A 6 -16.80 -6.30 -33.09
C LEU A 6 -17.37 -5.48 -34.26
N PRO A 7 -17.46 -4.14 -34.15
CA PRO A 7 -17.85 -3.29 -35.27
C PRO A 7 -16.80 -3.42 -36.39
N GLN A 8 -17.17 -4.01 -37.52
CA GLN A 8 -16.25 -4.23 -38.66
C GLN A 8 -15.95 -2.95 -39.45
N SER A 9 -16.47 -1.80 -39.02
CA SER A 9 -16.31 -0.53 -39.71
C SER A 9 -16.22 0.61 -38.69
N GLY A 10 -14.99 0.98 -38.36
CA GLY A 10 -14.62 2.14 -37.55
C GLY A 10 -13.22 2.61 -37.94
N SER A 11 -12.90 3.86 -37.67
CA SER A 11 -11.54 4.37 -37.85
C SER A 11 -10.56 3.59 -36.95
N PRO A 12 -9.26 3.50 -37.29
CA PRO A 12 -8.28 2.78 -36.47
C PRO A 12 -8.24 3.22 -34.99
N LYS A 13 -8.57 4.49 -34.71
CA LYS A 13 -8.67 5.00 -33.34
C LYS A 13 -9.89 4.47 -32.58
N GLU A 14 -11.04 4.34 -33.24
CA GLU A 14 -12.27 3.83 -32.63
C GLU A 14 -12.15 2.33 -32.32
N ILE A 15 -11.45 1.58 -33.18
CA ILE A 15 -11.16 0.15 -32.94
C ILE A 15 -10.24 -0.01 -31.73
N ALA A 16 -9.15 0.77 -31.64
CA ALA A 16 -8.22 0.70 -30.51
C ALA A 16 -8.90 1.07 -29.17
N GLN A 17 -9.78 2.09 -29.17
CA GLN A 17 -10.54 2.45 -27.98
C GLN A 17 -11.54 1.35 -27.57
N ALA A 18 -12.21 0.72 -28.53
CA ALA A 18 -13.13 -0.38 -28.24
C ALA A 18 -12.42 -1.63 -27.70
N GLU A 19 -11.22 -1.94 -28.22
CA GLU A 19 -10.38 -3.04 -27.72
C GLU A 19 -9.89 -2.75 -26.29
N GLU A 20 -9.46 -1.53 -26.00
CA GLU A 20 -9.04 -1.13 -24.65
C GLU A 20 -10.22 -1.19 -23.66
N GLU A 21 -11.39 -0.69 -24.05
CA GLU A 21 -12.59 -0.74 -23.22
C GLU A 21 -13.03 -2.19 -22.94
N GLU A 22 -12.92 -3.08 -23.95
CA GLU A 22 -13.21 -4.50 -23.78
C GLU A 22 -12.17 -5.18 -22.87
N ALA A 23 -10.87 -4.89 -23.04
CA ALA A 23 -9.82 -5.39 -22.16
C ALA A 23 -10.07 -4.93 -20.71
N GLN A 24 -10.48 -3.68 -20.50
CA GLN A 24 -10.86 -3.16 -19.19
C GLN A 24 -12.13 -3.83 -18.63
N ARG A 25 -13.12 -4.14 -19.47
CA ARG A 25 -14.35 -4.85 -19.05
C ARG A 25 -14.02 -6.29 -18.64
N GLN A 26 -13.30 -7.02 -19.49
CA GLN A 26 -12.87 -8.39 -19.21
C GLN A 26 -11.98 -8.44 -17.96
N GLY A 27 -11.06 -7.47 -17.80
CA GLY A 27 -10.27 -7.30 -16.59
C GLY A 27 -11.14 -7.09 -15.35
N ARG A 28 -12.15 -6.21 -15.41
CA ARG A 28 -13.11 -6.00 -14.31
C ARG A 28 -13.92 -7.26 -14.00
N GLU A 29 -14.44 -7.96 -14.99
CA GLU A 29 -15.20 -9.21 -14.81
C GLU A 29 -14.33 -10.31 -14.18
N PHE A 30 -13.08 -10.43 -14.65
CA PHE A 30 -12.10 -11.34 -14.07
C PHE A 30 -11.78 -10.97 -12.63
N MET A 31 -11.66 -9.68 -12.29
CA MET A 31 -11.47 -9.21 -10.92
C MET A 31 -12.72 -9.49 -10.05
N VAL A 32 -13.93 -9.33 -10.58
CA VAL A 32 -15.15 -9.65 -9.83
C VAL A 32 -15.20 -11.15 -9.53
N GLN A 33 -15.06 -12.05 -10.50
CA GLN A 33 -14.96 -13.50 -10.23
C GLN A 33 -13.76 -13.84 -9.32
N THR A 34 -12.66 -13.13 -9.59
CA THR A 34 -11.39 -12.93 -8.87
C THR A 34 -11.50 -12.80 -7.37
N TYR A 35 -12.36 -11.88 -6.94
CA TYR A 35 -12.35 -11.31 -5.60
C TYR A 35 -13.73 -11.33 -4.93
N SER A 36 -14.80 -11.74 -5.63
CA SER A 36 -16.12 -11.98 -5.04
C SER A 36 -16.04 -13.06 -3.96
N PRO A 37 -16.53 -12.79 -2.73
CA PRO A 37 -16.58 -13.78 -1.67
C PRO A 37 -17.28 -15.06 -2.14
N ARG A 38 -16.73 -16.24 -1.85
CA ARG A 38 -17.39 -17.52 -2.18
C ARG A 38 -18.73 -17.68 -1.46
N ARG A 39 -18.84 -17.09 -0.28
CA ARG A 39 -19.99 -17.06 0.63
C ARG A 39 -19.98 -15.76 1.42
N GLY A 40 -21.03 -15.50 2.20
CA GLY A 40 -21.02 -14.41 3.17
C GLY A 40 -19.84 -14.52 4.15
N ALA A 41 -19.30 -13.39 4.60
CA ALA A 41 -18.13 -13.36 5.49
C ALA A 41 -18.34 -14.19 6.78
N ASN A 42 -19.57 -14.23 7.29
CA ASN A 42 -19.96 -15.04 8.45
C ASN A 42 -19.86 -16.55 8.18
N GLU A 43 -20.24 -17.00 6.98
CA GLU A 43 -20.10 -18.40 6.57
C GLU A 43 -18.64 -18.77 6.34
N ASN A 44 -17.85 -17.84 5.78
CA ASN A 44 -16.41 -18.02 5.60
C ASN A 44 -15.69 -18.12 6.96
N LEU A 45 -16.05 -17.28 7.94
CA LEU A 45 -15.54 -17.38 9.32
C LEU A 45 -15.85 -18.74 9.94
N ARG A 46 -17.09 -19.23 9.81
CA ARG A 46 -17.48 -20.57 10.29
C ARG A 46 -16.69 -21.67 9.58
N ALA A 47 -16.58 -21.60 8.26
CA ALA A 47 -15.85 -22.58 7.47
C ALA A 47 -14.35 -22.58 7.81
N PHE A 48 -13.76 -21.41 8.02
CA PHE A 48 -12.39 -21.24 8.49
C PHE A 48 -12.19 -21.92 9.86
N ARG A 49 -13.02 -21.61 10.85
CA ARG A 49 -12.96 -22.25 12.17
C ARG A 49 -13.02 -23.78 12.08
N MET A 50 -13.97 -24.30 11.28
CA MET A 50 -14.15 -25.74 11.12
C MET A 50 -12.94 -26.40 10.45
N ARG A 51 -12.31 -25.76 9.46
CA ARG A 51 -11.09 -26.26 8.80
C ARG A 51 -9.91 -26.34 9.75
N HIS A 52 -9.74 -25.35 10.63
CA HIS A 52 -8.72 -25.35 11.68
C HIS A 52 -9.10 -26.21 12.90
N LYS A 53 -10.22 -26.94 12.86
CA LYS A 53 -10.71 -27.82 13.93
C LYS A 53 -10.85 -27.11 15.29
N LEU A 54 -11.12 -25.80 15.27
CA LEU A 54 -11.25 -24.99 16.48
C LEU A 54 -12.66 -25.10 17.07
N LYS A 55 -12.76 -25.23 18.40
CA LYS A 55 -14.05 -25.12 19.08
C LYS A 55 -14.48 -23.66 19.09
N MET A 56 -15.80 -23.44 19.17
CA MET A 56 -16.38 -22.10 19.20
C MET A 56 -15.84 -21.25 20.37
N LYS A 57 -15.60 -21.87 21.54
CA LYS A 57 -15.02 -21.19 22.71
C LYS A 57 -13.58 -20.74 22.47
N ASP A 58 -12.78 -21.56 21.78
CA ASP A 58 -11.37 -21.25 21.50
C ASP A 58 -11.27 -20.09 20.50
N ALA A 59 -12.09 -20.13 19.44
CA ALA A 59 -12.17 -19.04 18.47
C ALA A 59 -12.67 -17.72 19.11
N ALA A 60 -13.68 -17.79 19.99
CA ALA A 60 -14.15 -16.65 20.74
C ALA A 60 -13.05 -16.05 21.64
N SER A 61 -12.27 -16.91 22.32
CA SER A 61 -11.13 -16.50 23.16
C SER A 61 -10.04 -15.80 22.35
N MET A 62 -9.67 -16.33 21.18
CA MET A 62 -8.68 -15.72 20.27
C MET A 62 -9.14 -14.35 19.75
N MET A 63 -10.45 -14.17 19.61
CA MET A 63 -11.06 -12.90 19.20
C MET A 63 -11.35 -11.96 20.38
N GLU A 64 -11.04 -12.37 21.62
CA GLU A 64 -11.34 -11.64 22.85
C GLU A 64 -12.82 -11.27 23.02
N VAL A 65 -13.71 -12.17 22.60
CA VAL A 65 -15.17 -12.01 22.72
C VAL A 65 -15.81 -13.17 23.47
N THR A 66 -17.04 -12.98 23.92
CA THR A 66 -17.81 -14.08 24.51
C THR A 66 -18.20 -15.11 23.44
N ALA A 67 -18.36 -16.38 23.83
CA ALA A 67 -18.82 -17.43 22.93
C ALA A 67 -20.19 -17.13 22.30
N ARG A 68 -21.07 -16.40 23.01
CA ARG A 68 -22.36 -15.93 22.47
C ARG A 68 -22.15 -14.93 21.35
N THR A 69 -21.31 -13.91 21.59
CA THR A 69 -20.97 -12.89 20.59
C THR A 69 -20.35 -13.51 19.34
N TYR A 70 -19.44 -14.48 19.51
CA TYR A 70 -18.85 -15.21 18.41
C TYR A 70 -19.89 -16.04 17.62
N SER A 71 -20.85 -16.69 18.31
CA SER A 71 -21.98 -17.35 17.64
C SER A 71 -22.78 -16.37 16.79
N ASP A 72 -23.03 -15.16 17.29
CA ASP A 72 -23.77 -14.13 16.55
C ASP A 72 -23.00 -13.66 15.31
N TYR A 73 -21.66 -13.67 15.36
CA TYR A 73 -20.79 -13.45 14.20
C TYR A 73 -20.95 -14.54 13.14
N GLU A 74 -20.85 -15.83 13.50
CA GLU A 74 -21.00 -16.94 12.53
C GLU A 74 -22.39 -17.00 11.89
N LYS A 75 -23.42 -16.59 12.65
CA LYS A 75 -24.81 -16.54 12.16
C LYS A 75 -25.10 -15.30 11.31
N GLY A 76 -24.18 -14.33 11.23
CA GLY A 76 -24.41 -13.06 10.54
C GLY A 76 -25.40 -12.14 11.25
N ILE A 77 -25.71 -12.39 12.53
CA ILE A 77 -26.59 -11.54 13.35
C ILE A 77 -25.88 -10.23 13.70
N ARG A 78 -24.55 -10.29 13.88
CA ARG A 78 -23.71 -9.13 14.20
C ARG A 78 -22.51 -9.06 13.25
N PRO A 79 -22.14 -7.86 12.74
CA PRO A 79 -20.91 -7.71 11.97
C PRO A 79 -19.69 -7.96 12.85
N VAL A 80 -18.65 -8.53 12.24
CA VAL A 80 -17.39 -8.83 12.94
C VAL A 80 -16.48 -7.60 12.89
N PRO A 81 -15.99 -7.10 14.04
CA PRO A 81 -15.02 -6.01 14.05
C PRO A 81 -13.71 -6.41 13.38
N SER A 82 -13.13 -5.50 12.56
CA SER A 82 -11.89 -5.78 11.81
C SER A 82 -10.72 -6.16 12.72
N HIS A 83 -10.58 -5.52 13.88
CA HIS A 83 -9.50 -5.84 14.83
C HIS A 83 -9.59 -7.28 15.35
N ALA A 84 -10.80 -7.79 15.58
CA ALA A 84 -11.01 -9.15 16.06
C ALA A 84 -10.66 -10.18 14.96
N LEU A 85 -10.99 -9.88 13.70
CA LEU A 85 -10.58 -10.70 12.55
C LEU A 85 -9.06 -10.74 12.38
N VAL A 86 -8.38 -9.59 12.52
CA VAL A 86 -6.91 -9.51 12.43
C VAL A 86 -6.26 -10.32 13.56
N LYS A 87 -6.72 -10.17 14.80
CA LYS A 87 -6.22 -10.98 15.92
C LYS A 87 -6.43 -12.48 15.67
N PHE A 88 -7.60 -12.87 15.19
CA PHE A 88 -7.90 -14.26 14.88
C PHE A 88 -6.98 -14.82 13.78
N ALA A 89 -6.76 -14.05 12.71
CA ALA A 89 -5.83 -14.42 11.64
C ALA A 89 -4.40 -14.64 12.17
N ILE A 90 -3.90 -13.69 12.99
CA ILE A 90 -2.56 -13.78 13.59
C ILE A 90 -2.42 -15.02 14.47
N LEU A 91 -3.36 -15.23 15.40
CA LEU A 91 -3.27 -16.34 16.38
C LEU A 91 -3.46 -17.72 15.75
N THR A 92 -4.14 -17.79 14.60
CA THR A 92 -4.34 -19.05 13.87
C THR A 92 -3.30 -19.29 12.78
N GLY A 93 -2.44 -18.31 12.49
CA GLY A 93 -1.55 -18.31 11.33
C GLY A 93 -2.31 -18.34 9.99
N GLY A 94 -3.59 -17.98 10.00
CA GLY A 94 -4.46 -18.02 8.83
C GLY A 94 -4.45 -16.73 8.03
N ASP A 95 -4.83 -16.83 6.77
CA ASP A 95 -4.96 -15.68 5.89
C ASP A 95 -6.28 -14.94 6.13
N LEU A 96 -6.21 -13.62 6.30
CA LEU A 96 -7.39 -12.78 6.45
C LEU A 96 -8.35 -12.89 5.25
N ASN A 97 -7.83 -13.08 4.03
CA ASN A 97 -8.65 -13.32 2.85
C ASN A 97 -9.38 -14.66 2.92
N GLU A 98 -8.82 -15.66 3.59
CA GLU A 98 -9.49 -16.92 3.79
C GLU A 98 -10.70 -16.79 4.70
N ILE A 99 -10.59 -15.94 5.71
CA ILE A 99 -11.69 -15.62 6.64
C ILE A 99 -12.74 -14.75 5.96
N LEU A 100 -12.34 -13.77 5.15
CA LEU A 100 -13.25 -12.82 4.51
C LEU A 100 -13.91 -13.35 3.23
N LEU A 101 -13.11 -13.93 2.34
CA LEU A 101 -13.49 -14.33 0.99
C LEU A 101 -13.71 -15.84 0.83
N GLY A 102 -13.32 -16.63 1.83
CA GLY A 102 -13.44 -18.09 1.79
C GLY A 102 -12.35 -18.77 0.95
N ARG A 103 -11.28 -18.04 0.60
CA ARG A 103 -10.10 -18.54 -0.11
C ARG A 103 -8.86 -17.84 0.42
N ALA A 104 -7.78 -18.59 0.62
CA ALA A 104 -6.48 -17.98 0.86
C ALA A 104 -6.15 -17.05 -0.30
N SER A 105 -5.52 -15.93 -0.01
CA SER A 105 -4.82 -15.13 -1.00
C SER A 105 -3.92 -16.07 -1.79
N SER A 106 -4.04 -16.03 -3.12
CA SER A 106 -3.13 -16.75 -4.00
C SER A 106 -1.73 -16.12 -4.01
N THR A 107 -1.34 -15.38 -2.96
CA THR A 107 0.02 -14.89 -2.77
C THR A 107 0.93 -16.09 -2.85
N LYS A 108 1.49 -16.29 -4.04
CA LYS A 108 2.56 -17.24 -4.29
C LYS A 108 3.58 -16.91 -3.21
N PRO A 109 3.96 -17.85 -2.33
CA PRO A 109 4.94 -17.58 -1.28
C PRO A 109 6.21 -16.91 -1.85
N GLU A 110 6.55 -17.25 -3.09
CA GLU A 110 7.57 -16.62 -3.92
C GLU A 110 7.40 -15.10 -4.10
N ALA A 111 6.18 -14.60 -4.31
CA ALA A 111 5.91 -13.18 -4.47
C ALA A 111 6.10 -12.41 -3.16
N PHE A 112 5.71 -13.00 -2.02
CA PHE A 112 5.96 -12.39 -0.72
C PHE A 112 7.46 -12.40 -0.39
N GLY A 113 8.14 -13.52 -0.64
CA GLY A 113 9.60 -13.63 -0.50
C GLY A 113 10.31 -12.55 -1.32
N LYS A 114 9.92 -12.37 -2.58
CA LYS A 114 10.47 -11.31 -3.44
C LYS A 114 10.27 -9.91 -2.84
N ILE A 115 9.09 -9.58 -2.31
CA ILE A 115 8.84 -8.27 -1.67
C ILE A 115 9.73 -8.08 -0.44
N VAL A 116 9.89 -9.12 0.37
CA VAL A 116 10.76 -9.09 1.56
C VAL A 116 12.23 -8.90 1.15
N ASP A 117 12.70 -9.62 0.13
CA ASP A 117 14.06 -9.49 -0.40
C ASP A 117 14.32 -8.10 -1.00
N GLU A 118 13.35 -7.55 -1.73
CA GLU A 118 13.40 -6.18 -2.24
C GLU A 118 13.47 -5.16 -1.09
N PHE A 119 12.64 -5.34 -0.06
CA PHE A 119 12.65 -4.47 1.13
C PHE A 119 14.02 -4.48 1.81
N PHE A 120 14.61 -5.65 2.06
CA PHE A 120 15.95 -5.75 2.65
C PHE A 120 17.04 -5.16 1.76
N SER A 121 16.92 -5.33 0.44
CA SER A 121 17.85 -4.73 -0.53
C SER A 121 17.81 -3.19 -0.47
N ILE A 122 16.61 -2.61 -0.41
CA ILE A 122 16.40 -1.17 -0.23
C ILE A 122 17.01 -0.70 1.10
N MET A 123 16.70 -1.39 2.20
CA MET A 123 17.24 -1.05 3.52
C MET A 123 18.77 -1.13 3.57
N GLY A 124 19.37 -2.13 2.91
CA GLY A 124 20.82 -2.26 2.78
C GLY A 124 21.43 -1.09 2.02
N PHE A 125 20.83 -0.68 0.91
CA PHE A 125 21.25 0.51 0.16
C PHE A 125 21.14 1.77 1.01
N LEU A 126 20.01 1.97 1.71
CA LEU A 126 19.79 3.14 2.56
C LEU A 126 20.78 3.21 3.73
N ASN A 127 21.08 2.08 4.36
CA ASN A 127 22.08 2.02 5.43
C ASN A 127 23.47 2.37 4.93
N LEU A 128 23.83 1.93 3.72
CA LEU A 128 25.16 2.18 3.14
C LEU A 128 25.32 3.63 2.64
N LYS A 129 24.29 4.18 1.98
CA LYS A 129 24.35 5.49 1.34
C LYS A 129 23.95 6.65 2.25
N TYR A 130 23.08 6.40 3.23
CA TYR A 130 22.58 7.41 4.15
C TYR A 130 22.73 6.94 5.61
N PRO A 131 23.97 6.80 6.11
CA PRO A 131 24.24 6.29 7.45
C PRO A 131 23.59 7.15 8.55
N ASP A 132 23.46 8.46 8.33
CA ASP A 132 22.88 9.43 9.28
C ASP A 132 21.33 9.46 9.26
N MET A 133 20.69 8.72 8.35
CA MET A 133 19.23 8.64 8.26
C MET A 133 18.65 7.79 9.40
N SER A 134 17.64 8.29 10.12
CA SER A 134 16.98 7.51 11.18
C SER A 134 16.28 6.25 10.61
N MET A 135 16.17 5.20 11.42
CA MET A 135 15.48 3.97 11.01
C MET A 135 14.01 4.22 10.63
N ASN A 136 13.33 5.13 11.33
CA ASN A 136 11.95 5.51 11.03
C ASN A 136 11.85 6.14 9.63
N THR A 137 12.74 7.08 9.31
CA THR A 137 12.78 7.70 7.99
C THR A 137 13.12 6.68 6.90
N ARG A 138 14.04 5.74 7.14
CA ARG A 138 14.34 4.65 6.18
C ARG A 138 13.10 3.80 5.89
N ILE A 139 12.33 3.45 6.93
CA ILE A 139 11.07 2.70 6.78
C ILE A 139 10.04 3.52 5.99
N GLU A 140 9.95 4.83 6.23
CA GLU A 140 9.07 5.71 5.45
C GLU A 140 9.46 5.75 3.97
N VAL A 141 10.76 5.90 3.66
CA VAL A 141 11.28 5.86 2.28
C VAL A 141 10.96 4.50 1.63
N ALA A 142 11.25 3.39 2.30
CA ALA A 142 10.96 2.06 1.78
C ALA A 142 9.46 1.87 1.50
N ARG A 143 8.59 2.30 2.43
CA ARG A 143 7.13 2.28 2.23
C ARG A 143 6.70 3.17 1.07
N PHE A 144 7.33 4.32 0.86
CA PHE A 144 7.03 5.21 -0.25
C PHE A 144 7.40 4.58 -1.60
N ILE A 145 8.53 3.86 -1.67
CA ILE A 145 8.95 3.13 -2.87
C ILE A 145 7.87 2.11 -3.30
N PHE A 146 7.36 1.29 -2.39
CA PHE A 146 6.33 0.29 -2.70
C PHE A 146 4.94 0.85 -3.02
N LYS A 147 4.67 2.10 -2.64
CA LYS A 147 3.37 2.76 -2.89
C LYS A 147 3.32 3.49 -4.23
N THR A 148 4.47 3.89 -4.75
CA THR A 148 4.59 4.76 -5.92
C THR A 148 4.84 3.92 -7.16
N ASP A 149 4.17 4.26 -8.27
CA ASP A 149 4.47 3.66 -9.58
C ASP A 149 5.70 4.36 -10.19
N TRP A 150 6.80 3.61 -10.32
CA TRP A 150 8.07 4.09 -10.86
C TRP A 150 8.20 3.88 -12.38
N ARG A 151 7.08 3.92 -13.11
CA ARG A 151 7.03 3.77 -14.58
C ARG A 151 7.68 2.47 -15.06
N GLY A 152 7.48 1.40 -14.31
CA GLY A 152 8.04 0.08 -14.58
C GLY A 152 9.50 -0.11 -14.16
N MET A 153 10.15 0.87 -13.51
CA MET A 153 11.47 0.65 -12.94
C MET A 153 11.41 -0.30 -11.72
N PRO A 154 12.41 -1.17 -11.53
CA PRO A 154 12.50 -2.00 -10.33
C PRO A 154 12.61 -1.13 -9.07
N HIS A 155 11.91 -1.51 -7.99
CA HIS A 155 11.98 -0.81 -6.70
C HIS A 155 13.39 -0.77 -6.10
N THR A 156 14.23 -1.74 -6.44
CA THR A 156 15.61 -1.85 -5.99
C THR A 156 16.60 -1.01 -6.82
N HIS A 157 16.12 -0.33 -7.87
CA HIS A 157 16.98 0.50 -8.70
C HIS A 157 17.52 1.70 -7.90
N PRO A 158 18.84 1.98 -7.93
CA PRO A 158 19.44 3.05 -7.13
C PRO A 158 18.80 4.43 -7.33
N GLU A 159 18.46 4.78 -8.57
CA GLU A 159 17.79 6.07 -8.88
C GLU A 159 16.38 6.15 -8.28
N VAL A 160 15.63 5.04 -8.27
CA VAL A 160 14.30 4.97 -7.62
C VAL A 160 14.44 5.22 -6.12
N ILE A 161 15.44 4.59 -5.49
CA ILE A 161 15.70 4.77 -4.06
C ILE A 161 16.13 6.22 -3.78
N ARG A 162 17.03 6.79 -4.60
CA ARG A 162 17.50 8.17 -4.47
C ARG A 162 16.35 9.17 -4.62
N ASP A 163 15.51 9.01 -5.63
CA ASP A 163 14.33 9.84 -5.85
C ASP A 163 13.34 9.72 -4.68
N ALA A 164 13.11 8.52 -4.17
CA ALA A 164 12.26 8.30 -3.00
C ALA A 164 12.81 8.97 -1.75
N VAL A 165 14.13 8.93 -1.52
CA VAL A 165 14.79 9.67 -0.44
C VAL A 165 14.59 11.16 -0.64
N ARG A 166 14.86 11.67 -1.83
CA ARG A 166 14.70 13.09 -2.17
C ARG A 166 13.28 13.60 -1.91
N ILE A 167 12.25 12.85 -2.31
CA ILE A 167 10.85 13.22 -2.13
C ILE A 167 10.44 13.11 -0.65
N THR A 168 10.75 11.98 0.00
CA THR A 168 10.27 11.69 1.36
C THR A 168 10.95 12.58 2.40
N THR A 169 12.26 12.82 2.25
CA THR A 169 13.07 13.68 3.12
C THR A 169 13.13 15.12 2.64
N ARG A 170 12.44 15.41 1.53
CA ARG A 170 12.36 16.73 0.91
C ARG A 170 13.74 17.35 0.71
N TYR A 171 14.61 16.64 0.02
CA TYR A 171 15.97 17.08 -0.34
C TYR A 171 16.93 17.24 0.85
N GLN A 172 16.58 16.83 2.08
CA GLN A 172 17.50 16.90 3.23
C GLN A 172 18.84 16.20 2.97
N PHE A 173 18.80 15.03 2.32
CA PHE A 173 19.99 14.25 1.96
C PHE A 173 20.51 14.53 0.54
N HIS A 174 19.85 15.41 -0.21
CA HIS A 174 20.19 15.78 -1.59
C HIS A 174 19.97 17.29 -1.83
N PRO A 175 20.69 18.18 -1.10
CA PRO A 175 20.55 19.62 -1.27
C PRO A 175 20.95 20.10 -2.68
N GLU A 176 21.82 19.35 -3.36
CA GLU A 176 22.22 19.60 -4.74
C GLU A 176 21.09 19.43 -5.76
N ASP A 177 20.07 18.63 -5.42
CA ASP A 177 18.94 18.33 -6.31
C ASP A 177 17.74 19.27 -6.09
N ILE A 178 17.88 20.27 -5.21
CA ILE A 178 16.79 21.25 -4.96
C ILE A 178 16.51 22.00 -6.28
N PRO A 179 15.24 22.03 -6.74
CA PRO A 179 14.92 22.73 -7.98
C PRO A 179 15.23 24.21 -7.83
N ALA A 180 15.83 24.80 -8.86
CA ALA A 180 16.06 26.24 -8.92
C ALA A 180 14.73 26.99 -8.72
N PRO A 181 14.75 28.17 -8.08
CA PRO A 181 13.55 28.99 -7.98
C PRO A 181 13.00 29.28 -9.39
N PRO A 182 11.67 29.34 -9.57
CA PRO A 182 11.07 29.78 -10.82
C PRO A 182 11.71 31.08 -11.30
N HIS A 183 12.04 31.15 -12.59
CA HIS A 183 12.60 32.35 -13.21
C HIS A 183 11.52 33.05 -14.03
N TRP A 184 11.32 34.35 -13.81
CA TRP A 184 10.23 35.13 -14.42
C TRP A 184 10.24 35.11 -15.95
N GLU A 185 11.40 34.97 -16.60
CA GLU A 185 11.53 34.87 -18.06
C GLU A 185 10.87 33.62 -18.66
N ASN A 186 10.60 32.59 -17.86
CA ASN A 186 9.94 31.36 -18.31
C ASN A 186 8.39 31.46 -18.31
N TYR A 187 7.84 32.63 -17.97
CA TYR A 187 6.41 32.84 -17.78
C TYR A 187 5.89 34.02 -18.59
N ASP A 188 4.87 33.77 -19.42
CA ASP A 188 4.10 34.83 -20.07
C ASP A 188 3.06 35.45 -19.12
N ASP A 189 2.66 34.72 -18.06
CA ASP A 189 1.69 35.14 -17.04
C ASP A 189 2.35 35.36 -15.68
N LEU A 190 2.39 36.63 -15.25
CA LEU A 190 2.92 37.05 -13.96
C LEU A 190 2.17 36.43 -12.77
N LYS A 191 0.88 36.10 -12.93
CA LYS A 191 0.10 35.46 -11.87
C LYS A 191 0.59 34.04 -11.64
N LEU A 192 0.80 33.27 -12.70
CA LEU A 192 1.33 31.91 -12.63
C LEU A 192 2.74 31.88 -12.02
N TYR A 193 3.60 32.81 -12.42
CA TYR A 193 4.93 32.99 -11.81
C TYR A 193 4.84 33.24 -10.30
N SER A 194 3.91 34.10 -9.85
CA SER A 194 3.72 34.38 -8.43
C SER A 194 3.23 33.16 -7.66
N GLU A 195 2.35 32.35 -8.24
CA GLU A 195 1.82 31.11 -7.64
C GLU A 195 2.93 30.06 -7.48
N ASP A 196 3.74 29.84 -8.52
CA ASP A 196 4.87 28.90 -8.50
C ASP A 196 5.98 29.35 -7.55
N THR A 197 6.27 30.65 -7.51
CA THR A 197 7.25 31.21 -6.57
C THR A 197 6.78 31.00 -5.12
N ALA A 198 5.49 31.23 -4.83
CA ALA A 198 4.94 30.98 -3.51
C ALA A 198 4.90 29.49 -3.15
N ALA A 199 4.68 28.60 -4.12
CA ALA A 199 4.77 27.15 -3.91
C ALA A 199 6.22 26.72 -3.60
N TRP A 200 7.19 27.21 -4.36
CA TRP A 200 8.61 26.96 -4.13
C TRP A 200 9.06 27.47 -2.76
N GLN A 201 8.67 28.70 -2.38
CA GLN A 201 9.00 29.27 -1.06
C GLN A 201 8.39 28.44 0.08
N ARG A 202 7.14 27.97 -0.05
CA ARG A 202 6.51 27.07 0.94
C ARG A 202 7.28 25.77 1.09
N MET A 203 7.63 25.12 -0.03
CA MET A 203 8.44 23.90 -0.03
C MET A 203 9.78 24.12 0.72
N MET A 204 10.46 25.23 0.45
CA MET A 204 11.73 25.57 1.10
C MET A 204 11.58 25.92 2.58
N ALA A 205 10.47 26.54 2.99
CA ALA A 205 10.20 26.88 4.39
C ALA A 205 9.91 25.63 5.23
N GLU A 206 9.09 24.71 4.72
CA GLU A 206 8.76 23.48 5.43
C GLU A 206 9.98 22.56 5.62
N ASN A 207 10.94 22.60 4.68
CA ASN A 207 12.21 21.87 4.80
C ASN A 207 13.05 22.31 6.00
N ARG A 208 13.02 23.60 6.35
CA ARG A 208 13.78 24.12 7.50
C ARG A 208 13.12 23.77 8.83
N GLY A 209 11.80 23.57 8.86
CA GLY A 209 11.04 23.33 10.08
C GLY A 209 11.22 21.93 10.69
N ARG A 210 11.44 20.89 9.88
CA ARG A 210 11.63 19.52 10.40
C ARG A 210 12.99 19.27 11.05
N HIS A 211 14.01 20.07 10.73
CA HIS A 211 15.37 19.85 11.21
C HIS A 211 15.52 20.04 12.74
N LEU A 212 14.55 20.65 13.41
CA LEU A 212 14.61 21.03 14.83
C LEU A 212 13.74 20.17 15.75
N GLY A 213 12.94 19.24 15.22
CA GLY A 213 11.90 18.54 15.99
C GLY A 213 12.21 17.10 16.40
N ASP A 214 13.20 16.43 15.79
CA ASP A 214 13.33 14.97 15.88
C ASP A 214 14.48 14.48 16.79
N THR A 215 15.22 15.40 17.41
CA THR A 215 16.33 15.08 18.32
C THR A 215 15.95 15.03 19.80
N SER A 216 14.69 15.27 20.19
CA SER A 216 14.34 15.46 21.61
C SER A 216 13.67 14.28 22.33
N ASP A 217 13.17 13.24 21.64
CA ASP A 217 12.32 12.22 22.28
C ASP A 217 12.93 10.81 22.41
N SER A 218 14.16 10.59 21.94
CA SER A 218 14.78 9.24 21.96
C SER A 218 15.66 8.92 23.18
N ASP A 219 15.95 9.88 24.07
CA ASP A 219 16.87 9.69 25.21
C ASP A 219 16.20 9.40 26.57
N GLN A 220 14.89 9.14 26.64
CA GLN A 220 14.19 8.85 27.92
C GLN A 220 13.84 7.36 28.18
N LEU A 221 14.53 6.41 27.55
CA LEU A 221 14.30 4.97 27.79
C LEU A 221 15.48 4.22 28.42
N GLY A 222 16.30 4.92 29.21
CA GLY A 222 17.41 4.30 29.97
C GLY A 222 17.46 4.76 31.42
N ASP A 223 16.54 4.27 32.25
CA ASP A 223 16.77 3.93 33.67
C ASP A 223 15.47 3.47 34.33
N ARG A 224 15.15 2.17 34.22
CA ARG A 224 14.34 1.40 35.18
C ARG A 224 14.69 -0.08 35.13
#